data_AF-A0A5K0YI38-F1
#
_entry.id   AF-A0A5K0YI38-F1
#
_cell.length_a   1.000
_cell.length_b   1.000
_cell.length_c   1.000
_cell.angle_alpha   90.00
_cell.angle_beta   90.00
_cell.angle_gamma   90.00
#
_symmetry.space_group_name_H-M   'P 1'
#
loop_
_entity.id
_entity.type
_entity.pdbx_description
1 polymer ?
#
loop_
_entity_poly.entity_id
_entity_poly.type
_entity_poly.pdbx_seq_one_letter_code
_entity_poly.pdbx_strand_id
1 'polypeptide(L)'
;YVACPNLNKDTCAFAVSSSGKRCVLEKLSLDGGESNHVCRTSEIRAGGSRGWIESNECIDGCGVSRDTLGVSSDALLESRFVRTLCSPRCYKSCPNIVDLFFNLAAGE
;
A
#
# COMPACT_ATOMS: atom_id res chain seq x y z
N TYR A 1 0.47 18.28 -1.87
CA TYR A 1 1.64 17.52 -2.37
C TYR A 1 1.87 16.36 -1.43
N VAL A 2 2.03 15.13 -1.96
CA VAL A 2 2.26 13.93 -1.13
C VAL A 2 3.73 13.53 -1.23
N ALA A 3 4.42 13.52 -0.10
CA ALA A 3 5.75 12.94 0.03
C ALA A 3 5.70 11.84 1.09
N CYS A 4 6.06 10.61 0.70
CA CYS A 4 6.09 9.46 1.60
C CYS A 4 6.77 9.75 2.95
N PRO A 5 7.98 10.34 3.03
CA PRO A 5 8.62 10.60 4.32
C PRO A 5 7.86 11.56 5.25
N ASN A 6 6.87 12.31 4.74
CA ASN A 6 6.02 13.19 5.53
C ASN A 6 4.70 12.53 5.97
N LEU A 7 4.44 11.27 5.56
CA LEU A 7 3.23 10.54 5.92
C LEU A 7 3.41 9.81 7.25
N ASN A 8 2.34 9.80 8.04
CA ASN A 8 2.25 9.02 9.27
C ASN A 8 1.74 7.60 8.99
N LYS A 9 1.74 6.73 10.00
CA LYS A 9 1.32 5.32 9.87
C LYS A 9 -0.08 5.17 9.24
N ASP A 10 -1.00 6.08 9.57
CA ASP A 10 -2.38 6.02 9.10
C ASP A 10 -2.53 6.40 7.61
N THR A 11 -1.54 7.04 7.01
CA THR A 11 -1.62 7.52 5.63
C THR A 11 -0.54 6.96 4.72
N CYS A 12 0.49 6.30 5.27
CA CYS A 12 1.64 5.82 4.50
C CYS A 12 1.34 4.58 3.64
N ALA A 13 0.76 3.53 4.24
CA ALA A 13 0.57 2.26 3.55
C ALA A 13 -0.28 2.44 2.30
N PHE A 14 0.21 1.91 1.17
CA PHE A 14 -0.40 2.00 -0.16
C PHE A 14 -0.53 3.41 -0.75
N ALA A 15 0.00 4.46 -0.12
CA ALA A 15 -0.05 5.80 -0.69
C ALA A 15 0.85 5.93 -1.93
N VAL A 16 0.61 6.97 -2.72
CA VAL A 16 1.41 7.33 -3.89
C VAL A 16 1.89 8.76 -3.75
N SER A 17 3.20 8.94 -3.78
CA SER A 17 3.82 10.27 -3.80
C SER A 17 3.38 11.07 -5.04
N SER A 18 3.50 12.39 -4.97
CA SER A 18 3.26 13.26 -6.14
C SER A 18 4.17 12.93 -7.32
N SER A 19 5.33 12.29 -7.09
CA SER A 19 6.24 11.79 -8.14
C SER A 19 5.76 10.49 -8.80
N GLY A 20 4.61 9.94 -8.40
CA GLY A 20 4.05 8.69 -8.96
C GLY A 20 4.68 7.41 -8.42
N LYS A 21 5.55 7.51 -7.41
CA LYS A 21 6.13 6.36 -6.71
C LYS A 21 5.30 6.00 -5.48
N ARG A 22 5.11 4.72 -5.20
CA ARG A 22 4.38 4.22 -4.04
C ARG A 22 5.16 4.40 -2.74
N CYS A 23 4.42 4.54 -1.65
CA CYS A 23 4.95 4.65 -0.31
C CYS A 23 4.88 3.29 0.39
N VAL A 24 5.87 3.01 1.22
CA VAL A 24 5.96 1.78 1.99
C VAL A 24 6.18 2.10 3.46
N LEU A 25 5.41 1.45 4.33
CA LEU A 25 5.58 1.56 5.77
C LEU A 25 6.64 0.55 6.21
N GLU A 26 7.64 1.01 6.94
CA GLU A 26 8.71 0.19 7.48
C GLU A 26 8.75 0.35 9.00
N LYS A 27 9.08 -0.73 9.70
CA LYS A 27 9.30 -0.73 11.14
C LYS A 27 10.77 -0.43 11.40
N LEU A 28 11.04 0.65 12.13
CA LEU A 28 12.36 1.00 12.61
C LEU A 28 12.55 0.38 14.00
N SER A 29 13.38 -0.66 14.08
CA SER A 29 13.83 -1.21 15.36
C SER A 29 14.94 -0.32 15.90
N LEU A 30 14.64 0.52 16.89
CA LEU A 30 15.66 1.21 17.68
C LEU A 30 16.12 0.25 18.79
N ASP A 31 17.42 0.25 19.07
CA ASP A 31 18.11 -0.65 20.02
C ASP A 31 17.56 -0.59 21.48
N GLY A 32 16.61 0.32 21.77
CA GLY A 32 15.98 0.52 23.07
C GLY A 32 14.52 0.06 23.21
N GLY A 33 14.01 -0.75 22.30
CA GLY A 33 12.68 -1.39 22.45
C GLY A 33 11.46 -0.56 22.01
N GLU A 34 11.63 0.70 21.63
CA GLU A 34 10.57 1.49 21.00
C GLU A 34 10.57 1.25 19.48
N SER A 35 9.54 0.57 18.99
CA SER A 35 9.33 0.39 17.55
C SER A 35 8.65 1.62 16.96
N ASN A 36 9.42 2.45 16.26
CA ASN A 36 8.87 3.56 15.49
C ASN A 36 8.55 3.10 14.05
N HIS A 37 7.58 3.74 13.41
CA HIS A 37 7.25 3.47 12.02
C HIS A 37 7.78 4.60 11.15
N VAL A 38 8.41 4.26 10.04
CA VAL A 38 8.90 5.23 9.05
C VAL A 38 8.26 4.93 7.71
N CYS A 39 7.86 5.99 7.02
CA CYS A 39 7.34 5.88 5.67
C CYS A 39 8.43 6.20 4.66
N ARG A 40 8.68 5.30 3.70
CA ARG A 40 9.66 5.50 2.63
C ARG A 40 9.02 5.48 1.26
N THR A 41 9.70 6.10 0.30
CA THR A 41 9.32 6.02 -1.11
C THR A 41 9.92 4.75 -1.71
N SER A 42 9.06 3.86 -2.19
CA SER A 42 9.44 2.64 -2.90
C SER A 42 9.82 2.95 -4.36
N GLU A 43 10.47 1.99 -5.01
CA GLU A 43 10.76 2.04 -6.45
C GLU A 43 9.56 1.63 -7.31
N ILE A 44 8.52 1.05 -6.69
CA ILE A 44 7.30 0.64 -7.37
C ILE A 44 6.51 1.89 -7.81
N ARG A 45 6.32 2.04 -9.13
CA ARG A 45 5.51 3.12 -9.72
C ARG A 45 4.04 2.75 -9.77
N ALA A 46 3.17 3.73 -9.53
CA ALA A 46 1.74 3.57 -9.79
C ALA A 46 1.45 3.83 -11.27
N GLY A 47 0.56 3.04 -11.88
CA GLY A 47 0.23 3.12 -13.30
C GLY A 47 -0.52 4.39 -13.69
N GLY A 48 -1.27 5.00 -12.77
CA GLY A 48 -2.08 6.20 -13.06
C GLY A 48 -2.27 7.18 -11.89
N SER A 49 -1.98 6.76 -10.66
CA SER A 49 -2.18 7.59 -9.47
C SER A 49 -0.95 8.45 -9.17
N ARG A 50 -1.13 9.73 -8.84
CA ARG A 50 -0.07 10.63 -8.35
C ARG A 50 -0.61 11.45 -7.19
N GLY A 51 0.09 11.45 -6.07
CA GLY A 51 -0.38 12.15 -4.88
C GLY A 51 -1.66 11.55 -4.29
N TRP A 52 -1.76 10.22 -4.27
CA TRP A 52 -2.96 9.49 -3.88
C TRP A 52 -2.80 8.88 -2.50
N ILE A 53 -3.86 8.93 -1.69
CA ILE A 53 -3.94 8.25 -0.39
C ILE A 53 -5.27 7.51 -0.37
N GLU A 54 -5.24 6.20 -0.11
CA GLU A 54 -6.45 5.39 -0.09
C GLU A 54 -7.35 5.75 1.09
N SER A 55 -8.66 5.75 0.85
CA SER A 55 -9.69 5.98 1.85
C SER A 55 -9.88 4.76 2.77
N ASN A 56 -10.46 4.96 3.96
CA ASN A 56 -10.75 3.83 4.86
C ASN A 56 -11.75 2.83 4.25
N GLU A 57 -12.72 3.32 3.46
CA GLU A 57 -13.63 2.44 2.70
C GLU A 57 -12.86 1.52 1.77
N CYS A 58 -11.83 2.05 1.13
CA CYS A 58 -11.00 1.29 0.23
C CYS A 58 -10.20 0.21 0.99
N ILE A 59 -9.50 0.61 2.06
CA ILE A 59 -8.72 -0.29 2.92
C ILE A 59 -9.59 -1.46 3.42
N ASP A 60 -10.78 -1.17 3.94
CA ASP A 60 -11.75 -2.17 4.39
C ASP A 60 -12.30 -3.03 3.23
N GLY A 61 -12.61 -2.40 2.10
CA GLY A 61 -13.13 -3.07 0.91
C GLY A 61 -12.19 -4.11 0.31
N CYS A 62 -10.87 -3.86 0.39
CA CYS A 62 -9.83 -4.81 -0.04
C CYS A 62 -9.32 -5.73 1.06
N GLY A 63 -9.77 -5.54 2.31
CA GLY A 63 -9.29 -6.34 3.44
C GLY A 63 -7.80 -6.16 3.74
N VAL A 64 -7.24 -4.99 3.42
CA VAL A 64 -5.85 -4.63 3.78
C VAL A 64 -5.83 -3.77 5.04
N SER A 65 -4.64 -3.51 5.59
CA SER A 65 -4.49 -2.71 6.82
C SER A 65 -3.55 -1.52 6.59
N ARG A 66 -3.84 -0.38 7.23
CA ARG A 66 -2.93 0.79 7.22
C ARG A 66 -1.61 0.52 7.94
N ASP A 67 -1.57 -0.51 8.77
CA ASP A 67 -0.39 -0.99 9.48
C ASP A 67 0.44 -1.99 8.66
N THR A 68 0.02 -2.31 7.42
CA THR A 68 0.77 -3.23 6.57
C THR A 68 2.19 -2.71 6.35
N LEU A 69 3.15 -3.49 6.82
CA LEU A 69 4.58 -3.25 6.64
C LEU A 69 5.04 -3.83 5.31
N GLY A 70 5.84 -3.06 4.58
CA GLY A 70 6.35 -3.52 3.30
C GLY A 70 5.24 -3.62 2.24
N VAL A 71 5.64 -4.15 1.09
CA VAL A 71 4.74 -4.65 0.05
C VAL A 71 5.35 -5.96 -0.44
N SER A 72 4.56 -7.03 -0.48
CA SER A 72 5.01 -8.34 -0.94
C SER A 72 3.98 -8.98 -1.86
N SER A 73 4.45 -9.65 -2.91
CA SER A 73 3.65 -10.45 -3.83
C SER A 73 3.06 -11.69 -3.15
N ASP A 74 3.62 -12.13 -2.02
CA ASP A 74 3.21 -13.33 -1.29
C ASP A 74 1.73 -13.31 -0.87
N ALA A 75 1.16 -12.12 -0.62
CA ALA A 75 -0.27 -11.97 -0.33
C ALA A 75 -1.16 -12.54 -1.45
N LEU A 76 -0.68 -12.60 -2.69
CA LEU A 76 -1.39 -13.19 -3.83
C LEU A 76 -1.49 -14.72 -3.75
N LEU A 77 -0.66 -15.39 -2.95
CA LEU A 77 -0.75 -16.83 -2.70
C LEU A 77 -1.95 -17.17 -1.80
N GLU A 78 -2.42 -16.21 -1.01
CA GLU A 78 -3.60 -16.38 -0.16
C GLU A 78 -4.89 -16.24 -0.99
N SER A 79 -5.57 -17.37 -1.24
CA SER A 79 -6.81 -17.40 -2.03
C SER A 79 -7.91 -16.49 -1.46
N ARG A 80 -7.92 -16.31 -0.13
CA ARG A 80 -8.86 -15.41 0.56
C ARG A 80 -8.57 -13.95 0.22
N PHE A 81 -7.30 -13.57 0.17
CA PHE A 81 -6.89 -12.22 -0.20
C PHE A 81 -7.25 -11.93 -1.65
N VAL A 82 -6.87 -12.81 -2.59
CA VAL A 82 -7.19 -12.66 -4.02
C VAL A 82 -8.70 -12.53 -4.25
N ARG A 83 -9.52 -13.34 -3.58
CA ARG A 83 -10.99 -13.23 -3.67
C ARG A 83 -11.51 -11.88 -3.19
N THR A 84 -10.89 -11.30 -2.15
CA THR A 84 -11.27 -9.98 -1.63
C THR A 84 -10.80 -8.87 -2.57
N LEU A 85 -9.57 -8.97 -3.09
CA LEU A 85 -9.00 -8.06 -4.07
C LEU A 85 -9.85 -7.99 -5.36
N CYS A 86 -10.33 -9.14 -5.84
CA CYS A 86 -11.19 -9.22 -7.03
C CYS A 86 -12.69 -8.96 -6.74
N SER A 87 -13.07 -8.70 -5.49
CA SER A 87 -14.44 -8.37 -5.13
C SER A 87 -14.83 -7.01 -5.74
N PRO A 88 -16.09 -6.81 -6.18
CA PRO A 88 -16.54 -5.52 -6.71
C PRO A 88 -16.35 -4.35 -5.73
N ARG A 89 -16.32 -4.64 -4.42
CA ARG A 89 -16.09 -3.63 -3.38
C ARG A 89 -14.66 -3.07 -3.43
N CYS A 90 -13.66 -3.94 -3.46
CA CYS A 90 -12.26 -3.54 -3.62
C CYS A 90 -11.99 -2.97 -5.01
N TYR A 91 -12.40 -3.70 -6.05
CA TYR A 91 -12.08 -3.35 -7.43
C TYR A 91 -12.57 -1.96 -7.85
N LYS A 92 -13.72 -1.51 -7.32
CA LYS A 92 -14.30 -0.20 -7.64
C LYS A 92 -13.82 0.93 -6.73
N SER A 93 -13.56 0.64 -5.44
CA SER A 93 -13.17 1.68 -4.47
C SER A 93 -11.65 1.89 -4.39
N CYS A 94 -10.83 0.98 -4.93
CA CYS A 94 -9.38 0.94 -4.70
C CYS A 94 -8.52 0.79 -5.96
N PRO A 95 -8.55 1.75 -6.89
CA PRO A 95 -7.82 1.64 -8.13
C PRO A 95 -6.30 1.46 -7.93
N ASN A 96 -5.70 2.07 -6.90
CA ASN A 96 -4.25 1.99 -6.72
C ASN A 96 -3.78 0.71 -5.99
N ILE A 97 -4.55 0.17 -5.03
CA ILE A 97 -4.25 -1.14 -4.43
C ILE A 97 -4.40 -2.24 -5.47
N VAL A 98 -5.46 -2.20 -6.27
CA VAL A 98 -5.67 -3.17 -7.35
C VAL A 98 -4.52 -3.09 -8.35
N ASP A 99 -4.20 -1.89 -8.85
CA ASP A 99 -3.05 -1.66 -9.73
C ASP A 99 -1.74 -2.19 -9.12
N LEU A 100 -1.52 -2.03 -7.81
CA LEU A 100 -0.32 -2.52 -7.16
C LEU A 100 -0.19 -4.03 -7.28
N PHE A 101 -1.20 -4.77 -6.83
CA PHE A 101 -1.15 -6.22 -6.79
C PHE A 101 -1.20 -6.85 -8.19
N PHE A 102 -1.90 -6.22 -9.15
CA PHE A 102 -1.84 -6.63 -10.55
C PHE A 102 -0.44 -6.45 -11.15
N ASN A 103 0.24 -5.33 -10.89
CA ASN A 103 1.60 -5.11 -11.39
C ASN A 103 2.62 -6.05 -10.73
N LEU A 104 2.45 -6.36 -9.45
CA LEU A 104 3.30 -7.35 -8.76
C LEU A 104 3.12 -8.76 -9.35
N ALA A 105 1.89 -9.14 -9.69
CA ALA A 105 1.61 -10.43 -10.33
C ALA A 105 2.15 -10.51 -11.76
N ALA A 106 2.15 -9.39 -12.50
CA ALA A 106 2.64 -9.35 -13.88
C ALA A 106 4.17 -9.24 -14.00
N GLY A 107 4.86 -8.92 -12.90
CA GLY A 107 6.31 -8.77 -12.82
C GLY A 107 7.07 -10.02 -12.39
N GLU A 108 6.40 -11.19 -12.36
CA GLU A 108 6.98 -12.50 -12.05
C GLU A 108 7.54 -13.22 -13.31
#